data_AF-A0AAD6NZ24-F1
#
_entry.id   AF-A0AAD6NZ24-F1
#
_cell.length_a   1.000
_cell.length_b   1.000
_cell.length_c   1.000
_cell.angle_alpha   90.00
_cell.angle_beta   90.00
_cell.angle_gamma   90.00
#
_symmetry.space_group_name_H-M   'P 1'
#
loop_
_entity.id
_entity.type
_entity.pdbx_description
1 polymer ?
#
loop_
_entity_poly.entity_id
_entity_poly.type
_entity_poly.pdbx_seq_one_letter_code
_entity_poly.pdbx_strand_id
1 'polypeptide(L)'
;MLYAQVDAVYSAIKAVGYTDVEVKISETGWPSKGDPNEVGSTVQNAELYHSNLLKRIQKKEGTPAKPSVPLDIYVFALFNENLKTGATSERNYGLFYPNATPVYNIGLQGNVSGVQDSVPGVIYSSASNIKAPSTFISLVIFVLACLIHA
;
A
#
# COMPACT_ATOMS: atom_id res chain seq x y z
N MET A 1 -9.69 13.26 9.54
CA MET A 1 -8.62 14.10 8.95
C MET A 1 -8.42 13.81 7.47
N LEU A 2 -8.19 12.56 7.05
CA LEU A 2 -7.99 12.19 5.63
C LEU A 2 -8.91 12.91 4.63
N TYR A 3 -10.22 12.90 4.83
CA TYR A 3 -11.17 13.51 3.88
C TYR A 3 -10.98 15.01 3.73
N ALA A 4 -10.70 15.72 4.81
CA ALA A 4 -10.48 17.17 4.77
C ALA A 4 -9.19 17.53 4.01
N GLN A 5 -8.13 16.71 4.13
CA GLN A 5 -6.89 16.92 3.37
C GLN A 5 -7.11 16.70 1.87
N VAL A 6 -7.81 15.64 1.49
CA VAL A 6 -8.15 15.35 0.10
C VAL A 6 -9.07 16.44 -0.47
N ASP A 7 -10.09 16.87 0.28
CA ASP A 7 -11.02 17.93 -0.13
C ASP A 7 -10.32 19.29 -0.26
N ALA A 8 -9.32 19.57 0.57
CA ALA A 8 -8.49 20.77 0.43
C ALA A 8 -7.72 20.77 -0.91
N VAL A 9 -7.15 19.62 -1.31
CA VAL A 9 -6.45 19.48 -2.60
C VAL A 9 -7.43 19.63 -3.76
N TYR A 10 -8.60 18.97 -3.73
CA TYR A 10 -9.64 19.17 -4.73
C TYR A 10 -10.09 20.63 -4.82
N SER A 11 -10.23 21.31 -3.69
CA SER A 11 -10.60 22.72 -3.65
C SER A 11 -9.55 23.61 -4.31
N ALA A 12 -8.27 23.34 -4.07
CA ALA A 12 -7.16 24.07 -4.70
C ALA A 12 -7.10 23.85 -6.22
N ILE A 13 -7.25 22.60 -6.68
CA ILE A 13 -7.31 22.25 -8.11
C ILE A 13 -8.48 22.98 -8.80
N LYS A 14 -9.65 23.01 -8.14
CA LYS A 14 -10.81 23.75 -8.63
C LYS A 14 -10.56 25.24 -8.73
N ALA A 15 -9.84 25.83 -7.76
CA ALA A 15 -9.54 27.26 -7.74
C ALA A 15 -8.64 27.70 -8.91
N VAL A 16 -7.84 26.79 -9.47
CA VAL A 16 -7.01 27.03 -10.67
C VAL A 16 -7.69 26.60 -11.98
N GLY A 17 -8.99 26.27 -11.94
CA GLY A 17 -9.83 26.08 -13.13
C GLY A 17 -9.98 24.64 -13.62
N TYR A 18 -9.44 23.64 -12.92
CA TYR A 18 -9.59 22.22 -13.29
C TYR A 18 -10.65 21.54 -12.42
N THR A 19 -11.54 20.75 -13.03
CA THR A 19 -12.61 20.03 -12.31
C THR A 19 -12.61 18.52 -12.54
N ASP A 20 -11.82 18.07 -13.49
CA ASP A 20 -11.70 16.73 -14.06
C ASP A 20 -10.46 15.96 -13.58
N VAL A 21 -9.56 16.60 -12.82
CA VAL A 21 -8.39 15.96 -12.22
C VAL A 21 -8.81 15.14 -11.00
N GLU A 22 -8.50 13.84 -11.00
CA GLU A 22 -8.68 12.93 -9.87
C GLU A 22 -7.46 12.98 -8.94
N VAL A 23 -7.71 13.03 -7.63
CA VAL A 23 -6.67 13.01 -6.60
C VAL A 23 -6.49 11.58 -6.09
N LYS A 24 -5.26 11.08 -6.17
CA LYS A 24 -4.82 9.83 -5.57
C LYS A 24 -3.88 10.10 -4.41
N ILE A 25 -3.98 9.32 -3.35
CA ILE A 25 -3.15 9.47 -2.15
C ILE A 25 -1.90 8.61 -2.35
N SER A 26 -0.79 9.26 -2.70
CA SER A 26 0.49 8.57 -2.92
C SER A 26 1.09 8.00 -1.64
N GLU A 27 0.84 8.65 -0.49
CA GLU A 27 1.37 8.22 0.79
C GLU A 27 0.43 8.64 1.91
N THR A 28 0.12 7.71 2.81
CA THR A 28 -0.48 8.03 4.10
C THR A 28 -0.19 6.91 5.09
N GLY A 29 0.05 7.24 6.35
CA GLY A 29 0.45 6.26 7.35
C GLY A 29 0.50 6.84 8.76
N TRP A 30 0.80 5.97 9.72
CA TRP A 30 0.95 6.36 11.12
C TRP A 30 2.05 5.52 11.79
N PRO A 31 3.04 6.15 12.44
CA PRO A 31 4.19 5.44 13.00
C PRO A 31 3.82 4.66 14.26
N SER A 32 4.38 3.47 14.40
CA SER A 32 4.16 2.57 15.54
C SER A 32 5.04 2.86 16.76
N LYS A 33 6.07 3.69 16.58
CA LYS A 33 7.01 4.09 17.63
C LYS A 33 7.64 5.42 17.27
N GLY A 34 7.77 6.33 18.24
CA GLY A 34 8.44 7.62 18.07
C GLY A 34 9.38 7.96 19.23
N ASP A 35 9.94 9.16 19.17
CA ASP A 35 10.70 9.78 20.26
C ASP A 35 9.78 10.13 21.45
N PRO A 36 10.33 10.39 22.66
CA PRO A 36 9.50 10.66 23.85
C PRO A 36 8.52 11.84 23.73
N ASN A 37 8.81 12.79 22.84
CA ASN A 37 7.96 13.95 22.54
C ASN A 37 6.93 13.70 21.42
N GLU A 38 6.95 12.55 20.75
CA GLU A 38 6.00 12.16 19.71
C GLU A 38 4.80 11.40 20.31
N VAL A 39 4.02 12.11 21.14
CA VAL A 39 2.87 11.58 21.90
C VAL A 39 1.74 11.20 20.92
N GLY A 40 1.84 10.02 20.32
CA GLY A 40 0.93 9.55 19.28
C GLY A 40 1.51 8.44 18.43
N SER A 41 2.83 8.34 18.36
CA SER A 41 3.57 7.30 17.65
C SER A 41 3.60 6.00 18.46
N THR A 42 2.46 5.30 18.49
CA THR A 42 2.27 4.04 19.23
C THR A 42 1.69 2.96 18.32
N VAL A 43 1.97 1.71 18.65
CA VAL A 43 1.45 0.53 17.94
C VAL A 43 -0.07 0.57 17.87
N GLN A 44 -0.74 0.94 18.97
CA GLN A 44 -2.20 0.99 19.06
C GLN A 44 -2.80 2.05 18.12
N ASN A 45 -2.18 3.24 18.04
CA ASN A 45 -2.64 4.29 17.14
C ASN A 45 -2.37 3.94 15.68
N ALA A 46 -1.22 3.34 15.40
CA ALA A 46 -0.89 2.86 14.06
C ALA A 46 -1.88 1.78 13.60
N GLU A 47 -2.19 0.80 14.43
CA GLU A 47 -3.20 -0.23 14.15
C GLU A 47 -4.58 0.39 13.92
N LEU A 48 -5.01 1.31 14.79
CA LEU A 48 -6.31 1.98 14.67
C LEU A 48 -6.41 2.79 13.39
N TYR A 49 -5.35 3.52 13.03
CA TYR A 49 -5.29 4.32 11.81
C TYR A 49 -5.46 3.43 10.58
N HIS A 50 -4.61 2.41 10.43
CA HIS A 50 -4.60 1.54 9.25
C HIS A 50 -5.85 0.66 9.17
N SER A 51 -6.35 0.13 10.28
CA SER A 51 -7.60 -0.66 10.30
C SER A 51 -8.80 0.17 9.87
N ASN A 52 -8.88 1.44 10.31
CA ASN A 52 -9.96 2.33 9.89
C ASN A 52 -9.78 2.85 8.46
N LEU A 53 -8.54 2.96 7.97
CA LEU A 53 -8.25 3.27 6.57
C LEU A 53 -8.75 2.14 5.66
N LEU A 54 -8.39 0.89 5.99
CA LEU A 54 -8.82 -0.29 5.25
C LEU A 54 -10.34 -0.42 5.19
N LYS A 55 -11.04 -0.18 6.31
CA LYS A 55 -12.52 -0.18 6.34
C LYS A 55 -13.14 0.83 5.37
N ARG A 56 -12.54 2.02 5.22
CA ARG A 56 -13.03 3.05 4.27
C ARG A 56 -12.81 2.62 2.82
N ILE A 57 -11.64 2.07 2.52
CA ILE A 57 -11.30 1.53 1.19
C ILE A 57 -12.26 0.39 0.82
N GLN A 58 -12.50 -0.56 1.73
CA GLN A 58 -13.41 -1.69 1.51
C GLN A 58 -14.84 -1.26 1.22
N LYS A 59 -15.30 -0.18 1.86
CA LYS A 59 -16.61 0.41 1.61
C LYS A 59 -16.67 1.27 0.35
N LYS A 60 -15.54 1.45 -0.35
CA LYS A 60 -15.40 2.34 -1.50
C LYS A 60 -15.89 3.76 -1.18
N GLU A 61 -15.65 4.22 0.05
CA GLU A 61 -16.05 5.57 0.47
C GLU A 61 -15.25 6.62 -0.33
N GLY A 62 -15.95 7.63 -0.84
CA GLY A 62 -15.36 8.88 -1.30
C GLY A 62 -15.33 9.93 -0.19
N THR A 63 -14.89 11.14 -0.51
CA THR A 63 -14.90 12.27 0.42
C THR A 63 -16.18 13.11 0.31
N PRO A 64 -16.51 13.98 1.28
CA PRO A 64 -17.65 14.89 1.14
C PRO A 64 -17.64 15.74 -0.13
N ALA A 65 -16.48 16.23 -0.60
CA ALA A 65 -16.42 16.99 -1.86
C ALA A 65 -16.47 16.12 -3.12
N LYS A 66 -16.09 14.83 -3.04
CA LYS A 66 -16.10 13.86 -4.14
C LYS A 66 -16.70 12.51 -3.69
N PRO A 67 -18.01 12.47 -3.34
CA PRO A 67 -18.61 11.29 -2.71
C PRO A 67 -18.74 10.09 -3.65
N SER A 68 -18.74 10.32 -4.97
CA SER A 68 -18.84 9.28 -6.00
C SER A 68 -17.49 8.76 -6.49
N VAL A 69 -16.37 9.31 -5.99
CA VAL A 69 -15.02 8.89 -6.38
C VAL A 69 -14.41 8.16 -5.18
N PRO A 70 -14.28 6.82 -5.22
CA PRO A 70 -13.65 6.07 -4.15
C PRO A 70 -12.20 6.51 -3.94
N LEU A 71 -11.73 6.41 -2.70
CA LEU A 71 -10.34 6.71 -2.39
C LEU A 71 -9.38 5.67 -2.98
N ASP A 72 -8.37 6.14 -3.72
CA ASP A 72 -7.22 5.37 -4.18
C ASP A 72 -5.99 5.75 -3.33
N ILE A 73 -5.45 4.79 -2.59
CA ILE A 73 -4.51 5.02 -1.49
C ILE A 73 -3.35 4.04 -1.52
N TYR A 74 -2.14 4.59 -1.44
CA TYR A 74 -0.91 3.85 -1.17
C TYR A 74 -0.50 4.11 0.29
N VAL A 75 -0.46 3.03 1.08
CA VAL A 75 -0.08 3.11 2.50
C VAL A 75 1.42 3.26 2.62
N PHE A 76 1.86 4.26 3.38
CA PHE A 76 3.25 4.45 3.76
C PHE A 76 3.49 3.82 5.13
N ALA A 77 4.25 2.73 5.26
CA ALA A 77 4.93 1.97 4.21
C ALA A 77 4.85 0.46 4.47
N LEU A 78 5.38 -0.34 3.56
CA LEU A 78 5.35 -1.80 3.72
C LEU A 78 6.24 -2.26 4.89
N PHE A 79 7.46 -1.73 5.01
CA PHE A 79 8.44 -2.15 6.01
C PHE A 79 8.89 -1.00 6.90
N ASN A 80 9.32 -1.33 8.12
CA ASN A 80 10.12 -0.42 8.94
C ASN A 80 11.49 -0.22 8.28
N GLU A 81 11.81 1.03 7.93
CA GLU A 81 13.02 1.41 7.19
C GLU A 81 14.09 1.96 8.15
N ASN A 82 14.97 1.09 8.63
CA ASN A 82 15.95 1.41 9.68
C ASN A 82 17.02 2.44 9.29
N LEU A 83 17.19 2.74 8.00
CA LEU A 83 18.15 3.72 7.49
C LEU A 83 17.55 5.13 7.31
N LYS A 84 16.26 5.34 7.59
CA LYS A 84 15.67 6.68 7.54
C LYS A 84 16.27 7.59 8.62
N THR A 85 16.72 8.77 8.18
CA THR A 85 17.26 9.83 9.03
C THR A 85 16.14 10.58 9.76
N GLY A 86 16.47 11.28 10.84
CA GLY A 86 15.51 12.11 11.59
C GLY A 86 14.92 11.40 12.81
N ALA A 87 13.70 11.77 13.18
CA ALA A 87 13.00 11.28 14.36
C ALA A 87 12.83 9.76 14.38
N THR A 88 12.59 9.18 15.55
CA THR A 88 12.36 7.73 15.66
C THR A 88 11.13 7.26 14.90
N SER A 89 10.08 8.08 14.80
CA SER A 89 8.90 7.81 13.98
C SER A 89 9.22 7.41 12.54
N GLU A 90 10.17 8.10 11.90
CA GLU A 90 10.55 7.86 10.50
C GLU A 90 10.94 6.41 10.21
N ARG A 91 11.52 5.71 11.19
CA ARG A 91 11.96 4.31 11.04
C ARG A 91 10.86 3.29 11.35
N ASN A 92 9.66 3.73 11.70
CA ASN A 92 8.61 2.90 12.32
C ASN A 92 7.21 3.04 11.68
N TYR A 93 7.13 3.48 10.42
CA TYR A 93 5.88 3.56 9.63
C TYR A 93 5.43 2.23 9.00
N GLY A 94 6.26 1.18 9.08
CA GLY A 94 6.02 -0.08 8.41
C GLY A 94 4.81 -0.84 8.97
N LEU A 95 4.04 -1.45 8.07
CA LEU A 95 3.06 -2.48 8.42
C LEU A 95 3.76 -3.77 8.90
N PHE A 96 4.98 -4.03 8.39
CA PHE A 96 5.79 -5.20 8.69
C PHE A 96 7.20 -4.80 9.17
N TYR A 97 7.79 -5.67 9.98
CA TYR A 97 9.23 -5.66 10.19
C TYR A 97 9.96 -6.20 8.94
N PRO A 98 11.27 -5.92 8.76
CA PRO A 98 12.04 -6.40 7.60
C PRO A 98 12.06 -7.92 7.42
N ASN A 99 11.81 -8.70 8.49
CA ASN A 99 11.66 -10.15 8.46
C ASN A 99 10.24 -10.62 8.04
N ALA A 100 9.41 -9.70 7.51
CA ALA A 100 8.03 -9.92 7.10
C ALA A 100 7.03 -10.29 8.22
N THR A 101 7.43 -10.25 9.50
CA THR A 101 6.45 -10.38 10.59
C THR A 101 5.67 -9.08 10.75
N PRO A 102 4.35 -9.12 10.97
CA PRO A 102 3.55 -7.91 11.13
C PRO A 102 3.97 -7.12 12.37
N VAL A 103 3.97 -5.79 12.28
CA VAL A 103 4.18 -4.92 13.46
C VAL A 103 2.93 -4.91 14.34
N TYR A 104 1.75 -4.97 13.72
CA TYR A 104 0.42 -5.06 14.34
C TYR A 104 -0.55 -5.74 13.37
N ASN A 105 -1.70 -6.21 13.86
CA ASN A 105 -2.67 -6.92 13.04
C ASN A 105 -3.69 -5.97 12.40
N ILE A 106 -3.57 -5.73 11.09
CA ILE A 106 -4.52 -4.90 10.34
C ILE A 106 -5.65 -5.71 9.67
N GLY A 107 -5.82 -6.99 10.03
CA GLY A 107 -6.86 -7.84 9.48
C GLY A 107 -6.64 -8.26 8.02
N LEU A 108 -5.41 -8.11 7.49
CA LEU A 108 -5.03 -8.58 6.17
C LEU A 108 -4.60 -10.06 6.14
N GLN A 109 -4.56 -10.73 7.31
CA GLN A 109 -4.23 -12.15 7.43
C GLN A 109 -5.42 -13.01 6.98
N GLY A 110 -5.68 -13.02 5.67
CA GLY A 110 -6.47 -14.04 4.98
C GLY A 110 -5.53 -15.09 4.39
N ASN A 111 -5.44 -16.24 5.04
CA ASN A 111 -4.96 -17.55 4.57
C ASN A 111 -3.74 -17.60 3.63
N VAL A 112 -2.53 -17.56 4.19
CA VAL A 112 -1.37 -18.27 3.59
C VAL A 112 -1.38 -19.71 4.10
N SER A 113 -2.42 -20.45 3.76
CA SER A 113 -2.53 -21.91 3.94
C SER A 113 -3.78 -22.38 3.19
N GLY A 114 -3.63 -22.69 1.90
CA GLY A 114 -4.65 -23.39 1.13
C GLY A 114 -5.89 -22.56 0.77
N VAL A 115 -6.39 -22.78 -0.44
CA VAL A 115 -7.65 -22.27 -0.98
C VAL A 115 -8.83 -22.63 -0.05
N GLN A 116 -9.62 -21.64 0.40
CA GLN A 116 -11.11 -21.68 0.37
C GLN A 116 -11.76 -20.34 0.76
N ASP A 117 -12.40 -19.72 -0.24
CA ASP A 117 -13.59 -18.87 -0.29
C ASP A 117 -14.04 -17.91 0.83
N SER A 118 -14.43 -16.72 0.35
CA SER A 118 -15.26 -15.66 0.95
C SER A 118 -14.59 -14.51 1.71
N VAL A 119 -13.60 -13.86 1.07
CA VAL A 119 -13.35 -12.43 1.29
C VAL A 119 -13.38 -11.73 -0.06
N PRO A 120 -14.24 -10.71 -0.30
CA PRO A 120 -14.19 -9.92 -1.52
C PRO A 120 -12.79 -9.33 -1.70
N GLY A 121 -12.11 -9.77 -2.74
CA GLY A 121 -10.66 -9.72 -2.87
C GLY A 121 -10.07 -8.32 -2.76
N VAL A 122 -9.09 -8.18 -1.87
CA VAL A 122 -8.02 -7.21 -2.05
C VAL A 122 -7.12 -7.77 -3.14
N ILE A 123 -7.21 -7.21 -4.36
CA ILE A 123 -6.26 -7.54 -5.42
C ILE A 123 -4.94 -6.85 -5.09
N TYR A 124 -3.99 -7.61 -4.59
CA TYR A 124 -2.59 -7.17 -4.53
C TYR A 124 -2.02 -7.25 -5.95
N SER A 125 -1.74 -6.10 -6.56
CA SER A 125 -0.85 -6.05 -7.73
C SER A 125 0.59 -6.24 -7.23
N SER A 126 0.98 -7.49 -6.98
CA SER A 126 2.38 -7.83 -6.87
C SER A 126 2.91 -8.08 -8.29
N ALA A 127 3.91 -7.31 -8.72
CA ALA A 127 4.60 -7.50 -10.00
C ALA A 127 5.33 -8.86 -10.10
N SER A 128 5.27 -9.71 -9.06
CA SER A 128 5.92 -11.01 -9.00
C SER A 128 5.23 -12.14 -9.77
N ASN A 129 4.06 -11.92 -10.39
CA ASN A 129 3.32 -12.97 -11.11
C ASN A 129 3.59 -13.05 -12.62
N ILE A 130 4.67 -12.43 -13.11
CA ILE A 130 5.17 -12.79 -14.44
C ILE A 130 5.75 -14.21 -14.30
N LYS A 131 5.00 -15.21 -14.78
CA LYS A 131 5.53 -16.55 -15.02
C LYS A 131 6.68 -16.41 -16.02
N ALA A 132 7.90 -16.26 -15.53
CA ALA A 132 9.09 -16.38 -16.34
C ALA A 132 9.01 -17.75 -17.04
N PRO A 133 9.15 -17.81 -18.37
CA PRO A 133 9.14 -19.09 -19.07
C PRO A 133 10.25 -19.96 -18.48
N SER A 134 9.91 -21.24 -18.23
CA SER A 134 10.84 -22.24 -17.70
C SER A 134 12.20 -22.10 -18.39
N THR A 135 13.28 -21.99 -17.59
CA THR A 135 14.67 -21.86 -18.08
C THR A 135 15.04 -22.95 -19.09
N PHE A 136 14.35 -24.09 -19.04
CA PHE A 136 14.46 -25.19 -19.98
C PHE A 136 14.00 -24.84 -21.39
N ILE A 137 12.90 -24.09 -21.53
CA ILE A 137 12.35 -23.68 -22.84
C ILE A 137 13.27 -22.65 -23.49
N SER A 138 13.81 -21.72 -22.70
CA SER A 138 14.75 -20.70 -23.19
C SER A 138 16.07 -21.33 -23.67
N LEU A 139 16.59 -22.35 -22.97
CA LEU A 139 17.79 -23.09 -23.37
C LEU A 139 17.57 -23.89 -24.67
N VAL A 140 16.42 -24.57 -24.80
CA VAL A 140 16.09 -25.35 -26.00
C VAL A 140 15.96 -24.44 -27.23
N ILE A 141 15.30 -23.28 -27.11
CA ILE A 141 15.18 -22.31 -28.21
C ILE A 141 16.58 -21.79 -28.62
N PHE A 142 17.44 -21.50 -27.65
CA PHE A 142 18.79 -21.01 -27.94
C PHE A 142 19.65 -22.04 -28.67
N VAL A 143 19.60 -23.31 -28.22
CA VAL A 143 20.35 -24.40 -28.87
C VAL A 143 19.83 -24.66 -30.30
N LEU A 144 18.51 -24.68 -30.51
CA LEU A 144 17.93 -24.80 -31.85
C LEU A 144 18.31 -23.62 -32.75
N ALA A 145 18.31 -22.39 -32.23
CA ALA A 145 18.71 -21.22 -33.00
C ALA A 145 20.19 -21.28 -33.43
N CYS A 146 21.09 -21.79 -32.57
CA CYS A 146 22.49 -22.01 -32.92
C CYS A 146 22.69 -23.11 -33.97
N LEU A 147 21.84 -24.15 -33.98
CA LEU A 147 21.90 -25.24 -34.97
C LEU A 147 21.38 -24.82 -36.36
N ILE A 148 20.53 -23.80 -36.44
CA ILE A 148 19.99 -23.30 -37.72
C ILE A 148 20.98 -22.35 -38.42
N HIS A 149 21.97 -21.83 -37.69
CA HIS A 149 22.98 -20.89 -38.20
C HIS A 149 24.39 -21.50 -38.31
N ALA A 150 24.50 -22.84 -38.37
CA ALA A 150 25.75 -23.57 -38.59
C ALA A 150 25.72 -24.33 -39.92
#